data_AF-A0AAU2HE87-F1
#
_entry.id   AF-A0AAU2HE87-F1
#
_cell.length_a   1.000
_cell.length_b   1.000
_cell.length_c   1.000
_cell.angle_alpha   90.00
_cell.angle_beta   90.00
_cell.angle_gamma   90.00
#
_symmetry.space_group_name_H-M   'P 1'
#
loop_
_entity.id
_entity.type
_entity.pdbx_description
1 polymer ?
#
loop_
_entity_poly.entity_id
_entity_poly.type
_entity_poly.pdbx_seq_one_letter_code
_entity_poly.pdbx_strand_id
1 'polypeptide(L)'
;MDYFFASRDKVRRFGTTLDGTDLDGLRYVTRERALKDGTPFFLGSDMRPLEPHCSFFFDLAKTLKAKSLQDYTYDFLDYSDFLESLAPPSDVLSATEDDLLA
;
A
#
# COMPACT_ATOMS: atom_id res chain seq x y z
N MET A 1 -4.11 -0.48 11.14
CA MET A 1 -3.42 -0.98 9.94
C MET A 1 -2.19 -0.11 9.73
N ASP A 2 -1.03 -0.70 9.42
CA ASP A 2 0.15 0.08 9.05
C ASP A 2 0.29 0.12 7.52
N TYR A 3 0.79 1.23 6.97
CA TYR A 3 1.01 1.39 5.53
C TYR A 3 2.32 2.09 5.23
N PHE A 4 2.88 1.77 4.06
CA PHE A 4 4.18 2.27 3.63
C PHE A 4 4.20 2.41 2.10
N PHE A 5 5.14 3.21 1.59
CA PHE A 5 5.33 3.39 0.16
C PHE A 5 6.66 2.81 -0.30
N ALA A 6 6.64 2.09 -1.42
CA ALA A 6 7.84 1.67 -2.13
C ALA A 6 8.69 2.90 -2.50
N SER A 7 10.00 2.85 -2.20
CA SER A 7 10.93 3.93 -2.49
C SER A 7 12.34 3.39 -2.71
N ARG A 8 12.76 3.35 -3.97
CA ARG A 8 14.12 2.95 -4.38
C ARG A 8 15.19 3.84 -3.76
N ASP A 9 14.94 5.13 -3.65
CA ASP A 9 15.88 6.08 -3.04
C ASP A 9 16.12 5.79 -1.55
N LYS A 10 15.07 5.41 -0.80
CA LYS A 10 15.21 4.99 0.60
C LYS A 10 16.00 3.69 0.70
N VAL A 11 15.75 2.71 -0.18
CA VAL A 11 16.50 1.45 -0.20
C VAL A 11 17.96 1.69 -0.56
N ARG A 12 18.27 2.57 -1.51
CA ARG A 12 19.65 2.95 -1.83
C ARG A 12 20.35 3.63 -0.65
N ARG A 13 19.63 4.50 0.09
CA ARG A 13 20.20 5.29 1.19
C ARG A 13 20.40 4.48 2.48
N PHE A 14 19.52 3.53 2.77
CA PHE A 14 19.49 2.82 4.03
C PHE A 14 19.67 1.30 3.90
N GLY A 15 19.75 0.77 2.68
CA GLY A 15 19.90 -0.64 2.39
C GLY A 15 21.34 -1.12 2.52
N THR A 16 21.95 -0.97 3.68
CA THR A 16 23.03 -1.87 4.07
C THR A 16 22.50 -3.30 4.01
N THR A 17 23.30 -4.22 3.49
CA THR A 17 22.99 -5.65 3.53
C THR A 17 22.62 -6.01 4.97
N LEU A 18 21.41 -6.52 5.18
CA LEU A 18 21.01 -7.03 6.49
C LEU A 18 21.96 -8.19 6.83
N ASP A 19 22.65 -8.10 7.96
CA ASP A 19 23.63 -9.12 8.38
C ASP A 19 22.99 -10.51 8.33
N GLY A 20 23.62 -11.44 7.61
CA GLY A 20 23.13 -12.82 7.44
C GLY A 20 22.17 -13.03 6.28
N THR A 21 21.86 -12.01 5.46
CA THR A 21 21.12 -12.17 4.20
C THR A 21 21.94 -11.72 3.00
N ASP A 22 22.12 -12.61 2.03
CA ASP A 22 22.71 -12.31 0.71
C ASP A 22 21.70 -11.59 -0.19
N LEU A 23 21.07 -10.53 0.34
CA LEU A 23 20.07 -9.74 -0.36
C LEU A 23 20.67 -8.40 -0.77
N ASP A 24 20.98 -8.26 -2.05
CA ASP A 24 21.24 -6.96 -2.67
C ASP A 24 19.91 -6.20 -2.81
N GLY A 25 19.65 -5.30 -1.85
CA GLY A 25 18.44 -4.50 -1.79
C GLY A 25 18.23 -3.63 -3.04
N LEU A 26 19.31 -3.08 -3.61
CA LEU A 26 19.21 -2.25 -4.81
C LEU A 26 18.83 -3.10 -6.03
N ARG A 27 19.46 -4.26 -6.20
CA ARG A 27 19.09 -5.21 -7.26
C ARG A 27 17.64 -5.68 -7.09
N TYR A 28 17.19 -5.91 -5.86
CA TYR A 28 15.82 -6.34 -5.59
C TYR A 28 14.77 -5.31 -6.01
N VAL A 29 15.02 -4.01 -5.77
CA VAL A 29 14.05 -2.93 -6.11
C VAL A 29 14.17 -2.39 -7.53
N THR A 30 15.21 -2.80 -8.26
CA THR A 30 15.43 -2.40 -9.67
C THR A 30 15.18 -3.53 -10.67
N ARG A 31 14.90 -4.76 -10.21
CA ARG A 31 14.57 -5.91 -11.07
C ARG A 31 13.36 -5.66 -11.97
N GLU A 32 13.28 -6.43 -13.04
CA GLU A 32 12.07 -6.52 -13.86
C GLU A 32 10.89 -6.93 -12.96
N ARG A 33 9.79 -6.17 -13.03
CA ARG A 33 8.59 -6.32 -12.16
C ARG A 33 8.77 -5.93 -10.70
N ALA A 34 9.82 -5.20 -10.34
CA ALA A 34 9.85 -4.52 -9.05
C ALA A 34 8.66 -3.56 -8.90
N LEU A 35 8.14 -3.42 -7.69
CA LEU A 35 7.11 -2.43 -7.38
C LEU A 35 7.61 -1.03 -7.77
N LYS A 36 6.71 -0.23 -8.33
CA LYS A 36 7.04 1.14 -8.72
C LYS A 36 7.16 2.00 -7.47
N ASP A 37 7.97 3.05 -7.54
CA ASP A 37 8.01 4.03 -6.46
C ASP A 37 6.62 4.62 -6.21
N GLY A 38 6.31 4.84 -4.93
CA GLY A 38 5.02 5.32 -4.49
C GLY A 38 3.90 4.27 -4.48
N THR A 39 4.15 3.02 -4.90
CA THR A 39 3.16 1.94 -4.68
C THR A 39 3.01 1.71 -3.17
N PRO A 40 1.79 1.84 -2.60
CA PRO A 40 1.56 1.54 -1.20
C PRO A 40 1.55 0.03 -0.97
N PHE A 41 1.92 -0.37 0.25
CA PHE A 41 1.64 -1.70 0.78
C PHE A 41 1.13 -1.57 2.21
N PHE A 42 0.17 -2.42 2.56
CA PHE A 42 -0.54 -2.39 3.83
C PHE A 42 -0.21 -3.66 4.60
N LEU A 43 0.01 -3.54 5.91
CA LEU A 43 0.31 -4.66 6.79
C LEU A 43 -0.78 -4.82 7.84
N GLY A 44 -1.22 -6.08 7.99
CA GLY A 44 -2.02 -6.52 9.11
C GLY A 44 -1.19 -6.59 10.40
N SER A 45 -1.87 -6.81 11.52
CA SER A 45 -1.23 -6.96 12.84
C SER A 45 -0.25 -8.14 12.93
N ASP A 46 -0.34 -9.09 12.00
CA ASP A 46 0.54 -10.25 11.86
C ASP A 46 1.72 -10.01 10.90
N MET A 47 1.94 -8.75 10.50
CA MET A 47 2.97 -8.35 9.53
C MET A 47 2.81 -8.99 8.14
N ARG A 48 1.59 -9.44 7.78
CA ARG A 48 1.30 -9.94 6.42
C ARG A 48 0.65 -8.85 5.56
N PRO A 49 0.82 -8.92 4.22
CA PRO A 49 0.11 -8.03 3.31
C PRO A 49 -1.40 -8.08 3.55
N LEU A 50 -2.03 -6.92 3.72
CA LEU A 50 -3.47 -6.82 3.91
C LEU A 50 -4.18 -6.83 2.56
N GLU A 51 -4.90 -7.91 2.26
CA GLU A 51 -5.74 -8.00 1.08
C GLU A 51 -7.18 -7.54 1.41
N PRO A 52 -7.91 -6.94 0.46
CA PRO A 52 -7.57 -6.73 -0.96
C PRO A 52 -6.75 -5.46 -1.24
N HIS A 53 -6.39 -4.69 -0.21
CA HIS A 53 -5.77 -3.38 -0.31
C HIS A 53 -4.51 -3.38 -1.17
N CYS A 54 -3.60 -4.33 -0.89
CA CYS A 54 -2.37 -4.50 -1.66
C CYS A 54 -2.66 -4.83 -3.13
N SER A 55 -3.54 -5.80 -3.41
CA SER A 55 -3.89 -6.17 -4.78
C SER A 55 -4.48 -5.01 -5.59
N PHE A 56 -5.36 -4.22 -4.99
CA PHE A 56 -5.96 -3.05 -5.62
C PHE A 56 -4.89 -2.03 -6.08
N PHE A 57 -4.01 -1.63 -5.16
CA PHE A 57 -2.96 -0.66 -5.48
C PHE A 57 -1.85 -1.22 -6.37
N PHE A 58 -1.59 -2.52 -6.33
CA PHE A 58 -0.66 -3.15 -7.27
C PHE A 58 -1.19 -3.10 -8.71
N ASP A 59 -2.50 -3.18 -8.90
CA ASP A 59 -3.11 -2.99 -10.21
C ASP A 59 -3.04 -1.53 -10.65
N LEU A 60 -3.42 -0.59 -9.80
CA LEU A 60 -3.33 0.86 -10.08
C LEU A 60 -1.90 1.32 -10.39
N ALA A 61 -0.91 0.75 -9.72
CA ALA A 61 0.49 1.08 -9.96
C ALA A 61 0.94 0.77 -11.39
N LYS A 62 0.24 -0.10 -12.13
CA LYS A 62 0.56 -0.37 -13.54
C LYS A 62 0.38 0.88 -14.41
N THR A 63 -0.56 1.77 -14.08
CA THR A 63 -0.95 2.92 -14.91
C THR A 63 -0.63 4.28 -14.27
N LEU A 64 -0.63 4.38 -12.94
CA LEU A 64 -0.47 5.65 -12.23
C LEU A 64 0.99 6.01 -11.91
N LYS A 65 1.22 7.30 -11.64
CA LYS A 65 2.50 7.85 -11.17
C LYS A 65 2.57 7.81 -9.64
N ALA A 66 3.78 7.83 -9.09
CA ALA A 66 4.05 7.76 -7.65
C ALA A 66 3.25 8.76 -6.80
N LYS A 67 3.21 10.04 -7.21
CA LYS A 67 2.46 11.06 -6.47
C LYS A 67 0.96 10.76 -6.45
N SER A 68 0.38 10.38 -7.59
CA SER A 68 -1.03 10.01 -7.67
C SER A 68 -1.37 8.77 -6.84
N LEU A 69 -0.46 7.79 -6.76
CA LEU A 69 -0.62 6.63 -5.89
C LEU A 69 -0.64 7.03 -4.42
N GLN A 70 0.20 7.97 -4.00
CA GLN A 70 0.19 8.49 -2.63
C GLN A 70 -1.11 9.25 -2.34
N ASP A 71 -1.49 10.17 -3.23
CA ASP A 71 -2.73 10.95 -3.09
C ASP A 71 -3.94 9.99 -2.94
N TYR A 72 -4.08 9.01 -3.83
CA TYR A 72 -5.16 8.01 -3.76
C TYR A 72 -5.06 7.08 -2.55
N THR A 73 -3.87 6.87 -2.00
CA THR A 73 -3.73 6.10 -0.74
C THR A 73 -4.36 6.87 0.41
N TYR A 74 -4.13 8.17 0.50
CA TYR A 74 -4.74 8.99 1.54
C TYR A 74 -6.26 9.07 1.38
N ASP A 75 -6.75 9.29 0.16
CA ASP A 75 -8.20 9.26 -0.12
C ASP A 75 -8.83 7.90 0.27
N PHE A 76 -8.12 6.80 -0.01
CA PHE A 76 -8.56 5.46 0.37
C PHE A 76 -8.58 5.26 1.89
N LEU A 77 -7.59 5.76 2.62
CA LEU A 77 -7.54 5.67 4.08
C LEU A 77 -8.69 6.45 4.72
N ASP A 78 -8.93 7.68 4.25
CA ASP A 78 -10.05 8.50 4.71
C ASP A 78 -11.39 7.79 4.43
N TYR A 79 -11.52 7.13 3.28
CA TYR A 79 -12.69 6.33 2.96
C TYR A 79 -12.85 5.11 3.90
N SER A 80 -11.77 4.39 4.18
CA SER A 80 -11.80 3.26 5.12
C SER A 80 -12.22 3.72 6.52
N ASP A 81 -11.64 4.82 7.02
CA ASP A 81 -11.97 5.38 8.34
C ASP A 81 -13.43 5.86 8.39
N PHE A 82 -13.93 6.46 7.31
CA PHE A 82 -15.34 6.83 7.18
C PHE A 82 -16.26 5.61 7.33
N LEU A 83 -16.00 4.53 6.60
CA LEU A 83 -16.82 3.31 6.66
C LEU A 83 -16.80 2.66 8.05
N GLU A 84 -15.65 2.65 8.72
CA GLU A 84 -15.53 2.15 10.09
C GLU A 84 -16.33 2.98 11.11
N SER A 85 -16.56 4.26 10.81
CA SER A 85 -17.32 5.17 11.68
C SER A 85 -18.85 5.02 11.59
N LEU A 86 -19.35 4.27 10.60
CA LEU A 86 -20.79 4.07 10.38
C LEU A 86 -21.46 3.23 11.48
N ALA A 87 -22.80 3.24 11.50
CA ALA A 87 -23.61 2.48 12.46
C ALA A 87 -24.68 1.64 11.73
N PRO A 88 -24.46 0.32 11.50
CA PRO A 88 -23.29 -0.47 11.92
C PRO A 88 -22.03 -0.12 11.10
N PRO A 89 -20.82 -0.38 11.64
CA PRO A 89 -19.58 -0.22 10.87
C PRO A 89 -19.59 -1.08 9.60
N SER A 90 -19.03 -0.55 8.51
CA SER A 90 -18.83 -1.25 7.23
C SER A 90 -17.35 -1.31 6.88
N ASP A 91 -16.99 -2.05 5.84
CA ASP A 91 -15.64 -2.13 5.31
C ASP A 91 -15.62 -1.95 3.78
N VAL A 92 -14.43 -1.75 3.21
CA VAL A 92 -14.26 -1.46 1.77
C VAL A 92 -14.79 -2.59 0.87
N LEU A 93 -14.83 -3.84 1.36
CA LEU A 93 -15.36 -4.98 0.60
C LEU A 93 -16.88 -5.09 0.68
N SER A 94 -17.47 -4.71 1.82
CA SER A 94 -18.90 -4.82 2.06
C SER A 94 -19.68 -3.55 1.72
N ALA A 95 -18.99 -2.41 1.59
CA ALA A 95 -19.60 -1.11 1.37
C ALA A 95 -20.52 -1.10 0.14
N THR A 96 -21.68 -0.47 0.32
CA THR A 96 -22.73 -0.29 -0.66
C THR A 96 -22.99 1.20 -0.92
N GLU A 97 -23.86 1.52 -1.87
CA GLU A 97 -24.25 2.92 -2.13
C GLU A 97 -24.88 3.58 -0.90
N ASP A 98 -25.66 2.83 -0.12
CA ASP A 98 -26.32 3.35 1.08
C ASP A 98 -25.30 3.78 2.15
N ASP A 99 -24.16 3.09 2.26
CA ASP A 99 -23.08 3.44 3.19
C ASP A 99 -22.43 4.78 2.83
N LEU A 100 -22.44 5.17 1.55
CA LEU A 100 -21.88 6.44 1.07
C LEU A 100 -22.80 7.64 1.31
N LEU A 101 -24.08 7.40 1.61
CA LEU A 101 -25.09 8.42 1.84
C LEU A 101 -25.34 8.71 3.33
N ALA A 102 -24.70 7.96 4.22
CA ALA A 102 -24.93 7.94 5.67
C ALA A 102 -24.37 9.16 6.42
#